data_AF-A0A1U7DC39-F1
#
_entry.id   AF-A0A1U7DC39-F1
#
_cell.length_a   1.000
_cell.length_b   1.000
_cell.length_c   1.000
_cell.angle_alpha   90.00
_cell.angle_beta   90.00
_cell.angle_gamma   90.00
#
_symmetry.space_group_name_H-M   'P 1'
#
loop_
_entity.id
_entity.type
_entity.pdbx_description
1 polymer ?
#
loop_
_entity_poly.entity_id
_entity_poly.type
_entity_poly.pdbx_seq_one_letter_code
_entity_poly.pdbx_strand_id
1 'polypeptide(L)'
;MRILLLVSLAANLAVVGLVAGMLLLGPDHPHRRPPQGHDFVFPYTRAFSEDQRHELGRRLRGAFDEDRAERRSEQREGGYLDGYRAALGMLRADPFDAEAFRATLADQGAAARRRQEVGQQVFMDYVEAMSVDERRAYAERLEAEIGRMAERFDHARH
;
A
#
# COMPACT_ATOMS: atom_id res chain seq x y z
N MET A 1 23.03 -32.75 11.70
CA MET A 1 23.29 -32.48 10.27
C MET A 1 22.02 -32.49 9.39
N ARG A 2 21.14 -33.51 9.43
CA ARG A 2 19.93 -33.57 8.59
C ARG A 2 18.88 -32.48 8.88
N ILE A 3 18.80 -32.02 10.13
CA ILE A 3 17.84 -30.97 10.55
C ILE A 3 18.24 -29.59 10.01
N LEU A 4 19.54 -29.27 9.93
CA LEU A 4 20.04 -28.01 9.36
C LEU A 4 19.73 -27.90 7.85
N LEU A 5 19.78 -29.03 7.13
CA LEU A 5 19.44 -29.07 5.71
C LEU A 5 17.93 -28.91 5.45
N LEU A 6 17.08 -29.49 6.31
CA LEU A 6 15.63 -29.36 6.21
C LEU A 6 15.15 -27.92 6.52
N VAL A 7 15.78 -27.25 7.49
CA VAL A 7 15.47 -25.85 7.82
C VAL A 7 15.93 -24.90 6.70
N SER A 8 17.13 -25.13 6.13
CA SER A 8 17.60 -24.36 4.98
C SER A 8 16.72 -24.58 3.74
N LEU A 9 16.23 -25.80 3.52
CA LEU A 9 15.34 -26.11 2.41
C LEU A 9 13.96 -25.46 2.57
N ALA A 10 13.39 -25.48 3.77
CA ALA A 10 12.13 -24.81 4.07
C ALA A 10 12.25 -23.28 3.94
N ALA A 11 13.38 -22.70 4.37
CA ALA A 11 13.67 -21.27 4.19
C ALA A 11 13.80 -20.89 2.71
N ASN A 12 14.49 -21.69 1.90
CA ASN A 12 14.58 -21.46 0.46
C ASN A 12 13.20 -21.57 -0.21
N LEU A 13 12.35 -22.52 0.18
CA LEU A 13 10.98 -22.66 -0.34
C LEU A 13 10.04 -21.53 0.11
N ALA A 14 10.21 -20.98 1.32
CA ALA A 14 9.44 -19.84 1.80
C ALA A 14 9.81 -18.54 1.07
N VAL A 15 11.10 -18.34 0.77
CA VAL A 15 11.57 -17.23 -0.07
C VAL A 15 11.04 -17.38 -1.50
N VAL A 16 11.09 -18.58 -2.08
CA VAL A 16 10.51 -18.86 -3.40
C VAL A 16 9.00 -18.64 -3.40
N GLY A 17 8.28 -19.00 -2.32
CA GLY A 17 6.84 -18.75 -2.17
C GLY A 17 6.49 -17.26 -2.07
N LEU A 18 7.31 -16.45 -1.38
CA LEU A 18 7.14 -15.00 -1.29
C LEU A 18 7.44 -14.30 -2.64
N VAL A 19 8.50 -14.74 -3.34
CA VAL A 19 8.87 -14.21 -4.66
C VAL A 19 7.84 -14.64 -5.72
N ALA A 20 7.39 -15.89 -5.70
CA ALA A 20 6.33 -16.38 -6.58
C ALA A 20 4.98 -15.72 -6.27
N GLY A 21 4.66 -15.44 -5.00
CA GLY A 21 3.49 -14.65 -4.63
C GLY A 21 3.56 -13.22 -5.17
N MET A 22 4.74 -12.59 -5.15
CA MET A 22 4.97 -11.25 -5.71
C MET A 22 4.96 -11.23 -7.25
N LEU A 23 5.27 -12.35 -7.91
CA LEU A 23 5.21 -12.50 -9.38
C LEU A 23 3.83 -12.92 -9.89
N LEU A 24 3.05 -13.69 -9.11
CA LEU A 24 1.72 -14.18 -9.52
C LEU A 24 0.58 -13.24 -9.07
N LEU A 25 0.78 -12.46 -8.01
CA LEU A 25 -0.16 -11.44 -7.51
C LEU A 25 0.43 -10.01 -7.63
N GLY A 26 1.53 -9.84 -8.37
CA GLY A 26 2.16 -8.56 -8.67
C GLY A 26 1.55 -7.84 -9.87
N PRO A 27 1.71 -6.51 -9.97
CA PRO A 27 0.96 -5.64 -10.88
C PRO A 27 1.50 -5.73 -12.31
N ASP A 28 1.05 -6.73 -13.07
CA ASP A 28 1.39 -6.82 -14.48
C ASP A 28 0.60 -5.80 -15.31
N HIS A 29 1.16 -4.60 -15.47
CA HIS A 29 1.22 -3.91 -16.77
C HIS A 29 2.37 -2.86 -16.80
N PRO A 30 3.17 -2.82 -17.88
CA PRO A 30 4.38 -2.02 -17.96
C PRO A 30 4.08 -0.55 -18.30
N HIS A 31 4.90 0.37 -17.74
CA HIS A 31 4.96 1.83 -17.98
C HIS A 31 4.29 2.79 -16.99
N ARG A 32 3.91 2.39 -15.77
CA ARG A 32 3.59 3.37 -14.73
C ARG A 32 4.43 3.14 -13.49
N ARG A 33 5.00 4.25 -12.99
CA ARG A 33 5.80 4.37 -11.76
C ARG A 33 5.27 3.45 -10.65
N PRO A 34 6.14 2.88 -9.80
CA PRO A 34 5.72 1.96 -8.75
C PRO A 34 4.57 2.59 -7.94
N PRO A 35 3.43 1.90 -7.75
CA PRO A 35 2.36 2.44 -6.95
C PRO A 35 2.87 2.60 -5.52
N GLN A 36 3.05 3.84 -5.08
CA GLN A 36 3.47 4.15 -3.73
C GLN A 36 2.27 3.95 -2.79
N GLY A 37 1.94 2.72 -2.40
CA GLY A 37 0.95 2.46 -1.34
C GLY A 37 -0.49 2.96 -1.56
N HIS A 38 -0.91 3.17 -2.82
CA HIS A 38 -2.23 3.73 -3.20
C HIS A 38 -3.19 2.69 -3.83
N ASP A 39 -2.91 1.38 -3.71
CA ASP A 39 -3.63 0.38 -4.50
C ASP A 39 -5.05 0.05 -3.98
N PHE A 40 -5.43 0.49 -2.78
CA PHE A 40 -6.80 0.32 -2.27
C PHE A 40 -7.82 1.31 -2.86
N VAL A 41 -7.38 2.44 -3.45
CA VAL A 41 -8.25 3.56 -3.86
C VAL A 41 -8.28 3.75 -5.39
N PHE A 42 -7.73 2.79 -6.12
CA PHE A 42 -7.37 3.01 -7.52
C PHE A 42 -8.55 3.24 -8.49
N PRO A 43 -9.75 2.63 -8.32
CA PRO A 43 -10.93 3.02 -9.10
C PRO A 43 -11.58 4.31 -8.59
N TYR A 44 -11.73 4.45 -7.27
CA TYR A 44 -12.41 5.60 -6.65
C TYR A 44 -11.68 6.93 -6.92
N THR A 45 -10.35 6.95 -6.80
CA THR A 45 -9.56 8.15 -7.12
C THR A 45 -9.42 8.37 -8.63
N ARG A 46 -9.42 7.31 -9.45
CA ARG A 46 -9.44 7.46 -10.92
C ARG A 46 -10.76 8.02 -11.44
N ALA A 47 -11.87 7.77 -10.77
CA ALA A 47 -13.16 8.29 -11.19
C ALA A 47 -13.31 9.81 -10.94
N PHE A 48 -12.46 10.41 -10.10
CA PHE A 48 -12.43 11.85 -9.92
C PHE A 48 -11.97 12.60 -11.18
N SER A 49 -12.54 13.79 -11.37
CA SER A 49 -12.03 14.74 -12.37
C SER A 49 -10.61 15.19 -12.00
N GLU A 50 -9.91 15.83 -12.94
CA GLU A 50 -8.57 16.32 -12.70
C GLU A 50 -8.50 17.31 -11.51
N ASP A 51 -9.45 18.25 -11.44
CA ASP A 51 -9.53 19.21 -10.33
C ASP A 51 -9.79 18.53 -8.99
N GLN A 52 -10.70 17.55 -8.97
CA GLN A 52 -11.02 16.78 -7.76
C GLN A 52 -9.81 15.96 -7.28
N ARG A 53 -9.05 15.35 -8.21
CA ARG A 53 -7.81 14.64 -7.86
C ARG A 53 -6.75 15.59 -7.30
N HIS A 54 -6.60 16.78 -7.88
CA HIS A 54 -5.68 17.79 -7.36
C HIS A 54 -6.07 18.26 -5.96
N GLU A 55 -7.36 18.49 -5.73
CA GLU A 55 -7.86 18.91 -4.43
C GLU A 55 -7.70 17.82 -3.37
N LEU A 56 -8.15 16.60 -3.64
CA LEU A 56 -7.97 15.46 -2.75
C LEU A 56 -6.49 15.21 -2.46
N GLY A 57 -5.63 15.31 -3.49
CA GLY A 57 -4.18 15.19 -3.33
C GLY A 57 -3.57 16.25 -2.41
N ARG A 58 -4.09 17.48 -2.39
CA ARG A 58 -3.68 18.51 -1.42
C ARG A 58 -4.12 18.13 0.00
N ARG A 59 -5.37 17.69 0.18
CA ARG A 59 -5.91 17.28 1.49
C ARG A 59 -5.14 16.08 2.07
N LEU A 60 -4.88 15.06 1.25
CA LEU A 60 -4.09 13.89 1.64
C LEU A 60 -2.67 14.25 2.06
N ARG A 61 -2.00 15.14 1.31
CA ARG A 61 -0.66 15.61 1.69
C ARG A 61 -0.67 16.30 3.06
N GLY A 62 -1.63 17.20 3.28
CA GLY A 62 -1.79 17.87 4.58
C GLY A 62 -2.00 16.88 5.72
N ALA A 63 -2.98 15.97 5.58
CA ALA A 63 -3.28 14.97 6.60
C ALA A 63 -2.09 14.03 6.90
N PHE A 64 -1.32 13.63 5.88
CA PHE A 64 -0.12 12.81 6.10
C PHE A 64 1.03 13.59 6.74
N ASP A 65 1.14 14.89 6.50
CA ASP A 65 2.14 15.73 7.14
C ASP A 65 1.79 16.01 8.60
N GLU A 66 0.50 16.17 8.90
CA GLU A 66 -0.06 16.27 10.26
C GLU A 66 0.15 14.97 11.06
N ASP A 67 -0.28 13.81 10.53
CA ASP A 67 -0.04 12.49 11.15
C ASP A 67 1.46 12.28 11.43
N ARG A 68 2.33 12.67 10.48
CA ARG A 68 3.78 12.60 10.68
C ARG A 68 4.27 13.55 11.77
N ALA A 69 3.71 14.76 11.87
CA ALA A 69 4.10 15.74 12.87
C ALA A 69 3.73 15.27 14.28
N GLU A 70 2.50 14.79 14.48
CA GLU A 70 2.02 14.21 15.74
C GLU A 70 2.90 13.03 16.19
N ARG A 71 3.28 12.18 15.24
CA ARG A 71 4.16 11.03 15.50
C ARG A 71 5.59 11.44 15.89
N ARG A 72 6.13 12.50 15.29
CA ARG A 72 7.44 13.04 15.67
C ARG A 72 7.45 13.56 17.11
N SER A 73 6.33 14.10 17.59
CA SER A 73 6.20 14.51 18.99
C SER A 73 6.07 13.35 19.97
N GLU A 74 5.57 12.19 19.54
CA GLU A 74 5.25 11.06 20.44
C GLU A 74 6.40 10.06 20.66
N GLN A 75 7.20 9.68 19.64
CA GLN A 75 8.48 8.96 19.83
C GLN A 75 9.23 8.64 18.52
N ARG A 76 10.57 8.66 18.67
CA ARG A 76 11.69 8.19 17.81
C ARG A 76 11.70 8.70 16.36
N GLU A 77 12.66 9.59 16.13
CA GLU A 77 13.30 9.86 14.84
C GLU A 77 13.62 8.55 14.10
N GLY A 78 12.73 8.17 13.20
CA GLY A 78 12.93 7.03 12.32
C GLY A 78 12.10 7.26 11.08
N GLY A 79 12.75 7.65 9.99
CA GLY A 79 12.08 7.71 8.69
C GLY A 79 11.60 6.32 8.27
N TYR A 80 10.69 6.25 7.30
CA TYR A 80 10.22 4.98 6.71
C TYR A 80 11.37 4.03 6.34
N LEU A 81 12.51 4.58 5.91
CA LEU A 81 13.72 3.82 5.55
C LEU A 81 14.42 3.14 6.73
N ASP A 82 14.26 3.65 7.96
CA ASP A 82 14.99 3.11 9.11
C ASP A 82 14.46 1.73 9.53
N GLY A 83 13.15 1.50 9.35
CA GLY A 83 12.56 0.16 9.49
C GLY A 83 13.15 -0.85 8.49
N TYR A 84 13.42 -0.43 7.24
CA TYR A 84 14.06 -1.30 6.24
C TYR A 84 15.54 -1.54 6.54
N ARG A 85 16.25 -0.53 7.05
CA ARG A 85 17.65 -0.69 7.46
C ARG A 85 17.78 -1.65 8.65
N ALA A 86 16.87 -1.56 9.61
CA ALA A 86 16.81 -2.51 10.73
C ALA A 86 16.53 -3.95 10.24
N ALA A 87 15.54 -4.12 9.37
CA ALA A 87 15.22 -5.40 8.75
C ALA A 87 16.41 -6.00 7.97
N LEU A 88 17.15 -5.17 7.22
CA LEU A 88 18.36 -5.58 6.51
C LEU A 88 19.45 -6.08 7.47
N GLY A 89 19.63 -5.42 8.61
CA GLY A 89 20.57 -5.84 9.65
C GLY A 89 20.20 -7.20 10.24
N MET A 90 18.91 -7.41 10.54
CA MET A 90 18.40 -8.67 11.09
C MET A 90 18.58 -9.85 10.13
N LEU A 91 18.35 -9.63 8.82
CA LEU A 91 18.55 -10.67 7.80
C LEU A 91 20.02 -11.07 7.62
N ARG A 92 20.97 -10.23 8.03
CA ARG A 92 22.41 -10.49 7.96
C ARG A 92 22.99 -11.07 9.25
N ALA A 93 22.21 -11.12 10.33
CA ALA A 93 22.66 -11.61 11.62
C ALA A 93 22.80 -13.15 11.63
N ASP A 94 23.82 -13.63 12.33
CA ASP A 94 24.02 -15.04 12.64
C ASP A 94 24.20 -15.20 14.17
N PRO A 95 23.27 -15.87 14.88
CA PRO A 95 22.08 -16.55 14.36
C PRO A 95 20.98 -15.58 13.90
N PHE A 96 20.17 -16.03 12.93
CA PHE A 96 18.98 -15.29 12.50
C PHE A 96 17.90 -15.29 13.58
N ASP A 97 17.50 -14.11 14.04
CA ASP A 97 16.38 -13.92 14.97
C ASP A 97 15.07 -13.70 14.19
N ALA A 98 14.34 -14.80 14.00
CA ALA A 98 13.07 -14.78 13.29
C ALA A 98 11.96 -14.04 14.06
N GLU A 99 12.04 -13.93 15.38
CA GLU A 99 11.02 -13.26 16.20
C GLU A 99 11.17 -11.74 16.11
N ALA A 100 12.41 -11.23 16.26
CA ALA A 100 12.72 -9.82 16.07
C ALA A 100 12.39 -9.33 14.64
N PHE A 101 12.67 -10.16 13.63
CA PHE A 101 12.33 -9.84 12.25
C PHE A 101 10.80 -9.76 12.04
N ARG A 102 10.03 -10.70 12.62
CA ARG A 102 8.56 -10.69 12.55
C ARG A 102 7.96 -9.45 13.21
N ALA A 103 8.47 -9.06 14.39
CA ALA A 103 8.03 -7.84 15.07
C ALA A 103 8.27 -6.59 14.21
N THR A 104 9.44 -6.51 13.57
CA THR A 104 9.78 -5.40 12.66
C THR A 104 8.83 -5.33 11.47
N LEU A 105 8.47 -6.47 10.85
CA LEU A 105 7.49 -6.50 9.76
C LEU A 105 6.08 -6.08 10.24
N ALA A 106 5.68 -6.50 11.45
CA ALA A 106 4.39 -6.12 12.03
C ALA A 106 4.28 -4.61 12.26
N ASP A 107 5.35 -3.98 12.76
CA ASP A 107 5.44 -2.53 12.95
C ASP A 107 5.37 -1.75 11.63
N GLN A 108 6.07 -2.24 10.60
CA GLN A 108 5.98 -1.68 9.25
C GLN A 108 4.56 -1.79 8.69
N GLY A 109 3.91 -2.94 8.89
CA GLY A 109 2.51 -3.16 8.49
C GLY A 109 1.54 -2.24 9.23
N ALA A 110 1.75 -1.98 10.52
CA ALA A 110 0.93 -1.06 11.30
C ALA A 110 1.04 0.39 10.79
N ALA A 111 2.23 0.82 10.36
CA ALA A 111 2.40 2.13 9.74
C ALA A 111 1.70 2.24 8.38
N ALA A 112 1.68 1.17 7.58
CA ALA A 112 0.94 1.13 6.33
C ALA A 112 -0.58 1.20 6.57
N ARG A 113 -1.11 0.43 7.52
CA ARG A 113 -2.54 0.45 7.89
C ARG A 113 -3.02 1.82 8.36
N ARG A 114 -2.25 2.50 9.22
CA ARG A 114 -2.60 3.86 9.65
C ARG A 114 -2.68 4.85 8.49
N ARG A 115 -1.71 4.83 7.57
CA ARG A 115 -1.77 5.69 6.37
C ARG A 115 -2.98 5.39 5.51
N GLN A 116 -3.38 4.12 5.41
CA GLN A 116 -4.59 3.73 4.72
C GLN A 116 -5.84 4.28 5.42
N GLU A 117 -5.93 4.17 6.75
CA GLU A 117 -7.03 4.71 7.56
C GLU A 117 -7.16 6.23 7.41
N VAL A 118 -6.05 6.98 7.52
CA VAL A 118 -6.03 8.43 7.29
C VAL A 118 -6.51 8.77 5.87
N GLY A 119 -6.02 8.06 4.85
CA GLY A 119 -6.45 8.27 3.48
C GLY A 119 -7.93 7.97 3.24
N GLN A 120 -8.48 6.94 3.89
CA GLN A 120 -9.90 6.61 3.85
C GLN A 120 -10.74 7.72 4.49
N GLN A 121 -10.32 8.24 5.65
CA GLN A 121 -11.04 9.33 6.31
C GLN A 121 -11.08 10.58 5.42
N VAL A 122 -9.93 11.00 4.89
CA VAL A 122 -9.85 12.15 3.98
C VAL A 122 -10.73 11.97 2.74
N PHE A 123 -10.80 10.76 2.19
CA PHE A 123 -11.68 10.45 1.08
C PHE A 123 -13.16 10.57 1.47
N MET A 124 -13.56 10.04 2.63
CA MET A 124 -14.95 10.13 3.10
C MET A 124 -15.36 11.58 3.34
N ASP A 125 -14.52 12.36 4.02
CA ASP A 125 -14.73 13.79 4.25
C ASP A 125 -14.86 14.56 2.93
N TYR A 126 -14.09 14.16 1.92
CA TYR A 126 -14.16 14.75 0.59
C TYR A 126 -15.50 14.49 -0.09
N VAL A 127 -15.99 13.24 -0.05
CA VAL A 127 -17.29 12.86 -0.65
C VAL A 127 -18.46 13.47 0.12
N GLU A 128 -18.37 13.57 1.44
CA GLU A 128 -19.40 14.18 2.29
C GLU A 128 -19.55 15.68 2.00
N ALA A 129 -18.43 16.37 1.76
CA ALA A 129 -18.42 17.79 1.42
C ALA A 129 -18.96 18.12 0.01
N MET A 130 -19.11 17.14 -0.88
CA MET A 130 -19.65 17.37 -2.21
C MET A 130 -21.13 17.73 -2.17
N SER A 131 -21.57 18.58 -3.09
CA SER A 131 -22.98 18.74 -3.40
C SER A 131 -23.57 17.46 -3.99
N VAL A 132 -24.90 17.37 -3.99
CA VAL A 132 -25.62 16.23 -4.57
C VAL A 132 -25.26 16.05 -6.06
N ASP A 133 -25.15 17.15 -6.81
CA ASP A 133 -24.87 17.09 -8.25
C ASP A 133 -23.42 16.70 -8.53
N GLU A 134 -22.46 17.16 -7.72
CA GLU A 134 -21.06 16.71 -7.81
C GLU A 134 -20.93 15.22 -7.52
N ARG A 135 -21.65 14.70 -6.50
CA ARG A 135 -21.66 13.26 -6.19
C ARG A 135 -22.27 12.44 -7.32
N ARG A 136 -23.35 12.91 -7.96
CA ARG A 136 -23.98 12.24 -9.11
C ARG A 136 -23.00 12.15 -10.28
N ALA A 137 -22.39 13.29 -10.66
CA ALA A 137 -21.41 13.31 -11.73
C ALA A 137 -20.19 12.43 -11.41
N TYR A 138 -19.75 12.38 -10.16
CA TYR A 138 -18.70 11.46 -9.71
C TYR A 138 -19.13 9.98 -9.86
N ALA A 139 -20.34 9.63 -9.45
CA ALA A 139 -20.86 8.26 -9.56
C ALA A 139 -20.91 7.77 -11.02
N GLU A 140 -21.34 8.63 -11.96
CA GLU A 140 -21.33 8.31 -13.40
C GLU A 140 -19.91 8.02 -13.91
N ARG A 141 -18.92 8.83 -13.52
CA ARG A 141 -17.51 8.58 -13.87
C ARG A 141 -16.98 7.29 -13.26
N LEU A 142 -17.41 6.98 -12.03
CA LEU A 142 -17.01 5.75 -11.33
C LEU A 142 -17.59 4.51 -12.01
N GLU A 143 -18.86 4.54 -12.40
CA GLU A 143 -19.50 3.48 -13.18
C GLU A 143 -18.74 3.22 -14.48
N ALA A 144 -18.39 4.29 -15.21
CA ALA A 144 -17.62 4.17 -16.45
C ALA A 144 -16.20 3.59 -16.22
N GLU A 145 -15.52 3.97 -15.14
CA GLU A 145 -14.21 3.37 -14.77
C GLU A 145 -14.33 1.89 -14.42
N ILE A 146 -15.39 1.49 -13.70
CA ILE A 146 -15.67 0.09 -13.36
C ILE A 146 -15.92 -0.72 -14.64
N GLY A 147 -16.72 -0.18 -15.57
CA GLY A 147 -16.95 -0.81 -16.89
C GLY A 147 -15.65 -1.05 -17.65
N ARG A 148 -14.78 -0.03 -17.76
CA ARG A 148 -13.43 -0.17 -18.37
C ARG A 148 -12.55 -1.20 -17.66
N MET A 149 -12.69 -1.36 -16.35
CA MET A 149 -11.97 -2.39 -15.60
C MET A 149 -12.47 -3.78 -15.94
N ALA A 150 -13.79 -3.98 -15.95
CA ALA A 150 -14.42 -5.26 -16.30
C ALA A 150 -14.01 -5.73 -17.70
N GLU A 151 -14.09 -4.84 -18.70
CA GLU A 151 -13.69 -5.15 -20.09
C GLU A 151 -12.22 -5.62 -20.19
N ARG A 152 -11.30 -4.99 -19.46
CA ARG A 152 -9.89 -5.41 -19.43
C ARG A 152 -9.71 -6.79 -18.82
N PHE A 153 -10.45 -7.10 -17.75
CA PHE A 153 -10.38 -8.42 -17.11
C PHE A 153 -10.95 -9.52 -18.00
N ASP A 154 -12.01 -9.23 -18.76
CA ASP A 154 -12.60 -10.18 -19.69
C ASP A 154 -11.68 -10.44 -20.88
N HIS A 155 -11.02 -9.41 -21.42
CA HIS A 155 -10.02 -9.57 -22.48
C HIS A 155 -8.78 -10.38 -22.05
N ALA A 156 -8.36 -10.31 -20.78
CA ALA A 156 -7.23 -11.07 -20.27
C ALA A 156 -7.51 -12.57 -20.06
N ARG A 157 -8.79 -12.98 -20.11
CA ARG A 157 -9.23 -14.38 -19.97
C ARG A 157 -9.33 -15.15 -21.29
N HIS A 158 -9.21 -14.46 -22.43
CA HIS A 158 -9.26 -15.03 -23.77
C HIS A 158 -7.86 -15.10 -24.38
#